data_AF-A0A7S1WLB6-F1
#
_entry.id   AF-A0A7S1WLB6-F1
#
_cell.length_a   1.000
_cell.length_b   1.000
_cell.length_c   1.000
_cell.angle_alpha   90.00
_cell.angle_beta   90.00
_cell.angle_gamma   90.00
#
_symmetry.space_group_name_H-M   'P 1'
#
loop_
_entity.id
_entity.type
_entity.pdbx_description
1 polymer ?
#
loop_
_entity_poly.entity_id
_entity_poly.type
_entity_poly.pdbx_seq_one_letter_code
_entity_poly.pdbx_strand_id
1 'polypeptide(L)'
;SGGSAHPTVSILAQIAHAREEFEKGNFKSSGLAGAFRDPEQKAARQIYLDAVEALLDVTFLLGEVFTLFHRISDGLGDYGMIRVAPWLHPFLEALMDKVQRLKSSLDALNEAVDSELIVAKARGRKVKKPCPTEYMSSRAHAAIDRAIVTRDCHANLLVQTFDELRSRSAPERLPHVVEGLSDACLQLQAVLTSPQFRARVGDTFPDLRPIGSVPGGNLSALAAPVA
;
A
#
# COMPACT_ATOMS: atom_id res chain seq x y z
N SER A 1 30.73 9.52 2.22
CA SER A 1 29.47 10.27 2.07
C SER A 1 29.19 10.45 0.58
N GLY A 2 28.74 9.38 -0.08
CA GLY A 2 28.27 9.42 -1.46
C GLY A 2 26.75 9.34 -1.41
N GLY A 3 26.07 10.45 -1.73
CA GLY A 3 24.62 10.45 -1.86
C GLY A 3 24.24 9.62 -3.07
N SER A 4 23.75 8.40 -2.85
CA SER A 4 23.12 7.63 -3.92
C SER A 4 21.88 8.41 -4.35
N ALA A 5 21.89 8.97 -5.57
CA ALA A 5 20.69 9.49 -6.19
C ALA A 5 19.61 8.41 -6.10
N HIS A 6 18.51 8.70 -5.38
CA HIS A 6 17.43 7.73 -5.21
C HIS A 6 16.94 7.29 -6.60
N PRO A 7 16.78 5.97 -6.85
CA PRO A 7 16.35 5.45 -8.15
C PRO A 7 15.03 6.08 -8.65
N THR A 8 14.16 6.54 -7.75
CA THR A 8 12.90 7.25 -8.05
C THR A 8 13.11 8.55 -8.84
N VAL A 9 14.17 9.31 -8.55
CA VAL A 9 14.49 10.56 -9.27
C VAL A 9 14.86 10.25 -10.73
N SER A 10 15.50 9.11 -10.96
CA SER A 10 15.84 8.64 -12.31
C SER A 10 14.59 8.24 -13.10
N ILE A 11 13.59 7.62 -12.47
CA ILE A 11 12.38 7.17 -13.17
C ILE A 11 11.45 8.33 -13.51
N LEU A 12 11.26 9.31 -12.62
CA LEU A 12 10.44 10.49 -12.94
C LEU A 12 11.02 11.30 -14.11
N ALA A 13 12.35 11.42 -14.16
CA ALA A 13 13.03 12.03 -15.31
C ALA A 13 12.81 11.22 -16.60
N GLN A 14 12.78 9.89 -16.53
CA GLN A 14 12.46 9.04 -17.68
C GLN A 14 11.02 9.21 -18.15
N ILE A 15 10.06 9.39 -17.24
CA ILE A 15 8.66 9.68 -17.60
C ILE A 15 8.54 11.03 -18.28
N ALA A 16 9.18 12.07 -17.73
CA ALA A 16 9.20 13.40 -18.33
C ALA A 16 9.82 13.38 -19.74
N HIS A 17 10.93 12.67 -19.90
CA HIS A 17 11.56 12.45 -21.19
C HIS A 17 10.64 11.68 -22.16
N ALA A 18 9.98 10.60 -21.70
CA ALA A 18 9.04 9.84 -22.53
C ALA A 18 7.85 10.69 -22.99
N ARG A 19 7.35 11.57 -22.11
CA ARG A 19 6.29 12.54 -22.43
C ARG A 19 6.72 13.49 -23.54
N GLU A 20 7.92 14.07 -23.43
CA GLU A 20 8.49 14.95 -24.46
C GLU A 20 8.65 14.21 -25.81
N GLU A 21 9.19 13.00 -25.78
CA GLU A 21 9.36 12.20 -27.00
C GLU A 21 8.02 11.82 -27.64
N PHE A 22 6.98 11.56 -26.84
CA PHE A 22 5.64 11.29 -27.35
C PHE A 22 5.00 12.52 -28.00
N GLU A 23 5.22 13.73 -27.47
CA GLU A 23 4.78 14.98 -28.09
C GLU A 23 5.47 15.23 -29.42
N LYS A 24 6.76 14.89 -29.53
CA LYS A 24 7.52 14.98 -30.78
C LYS A 24 7.17 13.88 -31.80
N GLY A 25 6.34 12.90 -31.42
CA GLY A 25 6.03 11.75 -32.25
C GLY A 25 7.17 10.74 -32.39
N ASN A 26 8.16 10.76 -31.49
CA ASN A 26 9.25 9.79 -31.49
C ASN A 26 8.88 8.55 -30.67
N PHE A 27 8.59 7.45 -31.36
CA PHE A 27 8.18 6.19 -30.76
C PHE A 27 9.15 5.03 -31.02
N LYS A 28 10.37 5.32 -31.49
CA LYS A 28 11.31 4.26 -31.95
C LYS A 28 11.66 3.27 -30.84
N SER A 29 11.82 3.75 -29.61
CA SER A 29 12.22 2.99 -28.43
C SER A 29 11.11 2.82 -27.39
N SER A 30 9.88 3.25 -27.68
CA SER A 30 8.81 3.30 -26.67
C SER A 30 8.19 1.95 -26.33
N GLY A 31 8.43 0.91 -27.13
CA GLY A 31 7.75 -0.38 -26.99
C GLY A 31 6.26 -0.36 -27.34
N LEU A 32 5.68 0.79 -27.68
CA LEU A 32 4.26 0.92 -28.03
C LEU A 32 3.92 0.13 -29.29
N ALA A 33 2.75 -0.52 -29.26
CA ALA A 33 2.13 -1.09 -30.45
C ALA A 33 1.85 0.01 -31.49
N GLY A 34 1.86 -0.35 -32.76
CA GLY A 34 1.76 0.55 -33.91
C GLY A 34 0.47 1.36 -33.91
N ALA A 35 -0.63 0.81 -33.42
CA ALA A 35 -1.90 1.54 -33.28
C ALA A 35 -1.73 2.78 -32.36
N PHE A 36 -1.03 2.63 -31.24
CA PHE A 36 -0.78 3.72 -30.29
C PHE A 36 0.29 4.72 -30.71
N ARG A 37 0.89 4.56 -31.89
CA ARG A 37 1.81 5.54 -32.49
C ARG A 37 1.07 6.56 -33.36
N ASP A 38 -0.22 6.35 -33.59
CA ASP A 38 -1.05 7.28 -34.34
C ASP A 38 -1.22 8.60 -33.55
N PRO A 39 -1.11 9.78 -34.19
CA PRO A 39 -1.40 11.06 -33.54
C PRO A 39 -2.75 11.10 -32.81
N GLU A 40 -3.77 10.43 -33.36
CA GLU A 40 -5.12 10.38 -32.75
C GLU A 40 -5.13 9.67 -31.39
N GLN A 41 -4.16 8.79 -31.14
CA GLN A 41 -4.03 8.02 -29.89
C GLN A 41 -3.26 8.76 -28.79
N LYS A 42 -3.22 10.10 -28.85
CA LYS A 42 -2.55 10.94 -27.84
C LYS A 42 -3.11 10.72 -26.43
N ALA A 43 -4.43 10.61 -26.30
CA ALA A 43 -5.08 10.38 -25.01
C ALA A 43 -4.64 9.05 -24.37
N ALA A 44 -4.61 7.96 -25.14
CA ALA A 44 -4.16 6.65 -24.64
C ALA A 44 -2.71 6.67 -24.15
N ARG A 45 -1.82 7.37 -24.87
CA ARG A 45 -0.42 7.56 -24.43
C ARG A 45 -0.33 8.34 -23.12
N GLN A 46 -1.16 9.37 -22.97
CA GLN A 46 -1.21 10.15 -21.74
C GLN A 46 -1.68 9.30 -20.56
N ILE A 47 -2.76 8.54 -20.73
CA ILE A 47 -3.29 7.63 -19.73
C ILE A 47 -2.24 6.59 -19.32
N TYR A 48 -1.47 6.06 -20.27
CA TYR A 48 -0.36 5.15 -19.97
C TYR A 48 0.69 5.79 -19.05
N LEU A 49 1.13 7.02 -19.36
CA LEU A 49 2.09 7.73 -18.51
C LEU A 49 1.51 8.02 -17.11
N ASP A 50 0.24 8.41 -17.03
CA ASP A 50 -0.45 8.67 -15.77
C ASP A 50 -0.56 7.40 -14.91
N ALA A 51 -0.80 6.24 -15.54
CA ALA A 51 -0.80 4.95 -14.85
C ALA A 51 0.59 4.61 -14.30
N VAL A 52 1.66 4.86 -15.07
CA VAL A 52 3.04 4.62 -14.60
C VAL A 52 3.40 5.55 -13.45
N GLU A 53 3.04 6.83 -13.52
CA GLU A 53 3.23 7.79 -12.42
C GLU A 53 2.49 7.35 -11.15
N ALA A 54 1.20 6.98 -11.28
CA ALA A 54 0.41 6.51 -10.14
C ALA A 54 0.99 5.21 -9.53
N LEU A 55 1.51 4.30 -10.36
CA LEU A 55 2.17 3.08 -9.88
C LEU A 55 3.44 3.39 -9.07
N LEU A 56 4.23 4.38 -9.49
CA LEU A 56 5.41 4.81 -8.75
C LEU A 56 5.04 5.44 -7.41
N ASP A 57 4.01 6.28 -7.38
CA ASP A 57 3.49 6.85 -6.14
C ASP A 57 3.09 5.75 -5.16
N VAL A 58 2.29 4.77 -5.61
CA VAL A 58 1.87 3.63 -4.78
C VAL A 58 3.08 2.81 -4.30
N THR A 59 4.04 2.54 -5.19
CA THR A 59 5.24 1.76 -4.85
C THR A 59 6.08 2.48 -3.80
N PHE A 60 6.28 3.80 -3.94
CA PHE A 60 7.01 4.60 -2.97
C PHE A 60 6.29 4.64 -1.62
N LEU A 61 4.99 4.94 -1.62
CA LEU A 61 4.20 5.02 -0.39
C LEU A 61 4.21 3.68 0.37
N LEU A 62 4.08 2.55 -0.32
CA LEU A 62 4.14 1.22 0.29
C LEU A 62 5.57 0.81 0.70
N GLY A 63 6.56 1.04 -0.16
CA GLY A 63 7.92 0.56 0.05
C GLY A 63 8.73 1.39 1.03
N GLU A 64 8.50 2.70 1.09
CA GLU A 64 9.32 3.61 1.90
C GLU A 64 8.55 4.13 3.12
N VAL A 65 7.34 4.64 2.92
CA VAL A 65 6.59 5.28 4.01
C VAL A 65 5.90 4.24 4.89
N PHE A 66 5.21 3.29 4.28
CA PHE A 66 4.42 2.30 5.00
C PHE A 66 5.29 1.35 5.84
N THR A 67 6.54 1.12 5.43
CA THR A 67 7.49 0.31 6.21
C THR A 67 7.84 0.95 7.56
N LEU A 68 7.73 2.27 7.69
CA LEU A 68 7.90 2.95 8.98
C LEU A 68 6.74 2.63 9.93
N PHE A 69 5.50 2.65 9.44
CA PHE A 69 4.33 2.21 10.21
C PHE A 69 4.43 0.72 10.58
N HIS A 70 4.90 -0.12 9.66
CA HIS A 70 5.14 -1.54 9.93
C HIS A 70 6.13 -1.73 11.10
N ARG A 71 7.25 -0.98 11.12
CA ARG A 71 8.22 -1.05 12.23
C ARG A 71 7.61 -0.64 13.57
N ILE A 72 6.71 0.35 13.57
CA ILE A 72 5.98 0.75 14.79
C ILE A 72 5.05 -0.38 15.24
N SER A 73 4.34 -1.01 14.30
CA SER A 73 3.49 -2.18 14.56
C SER A 73 4.30 -3.37 15.10
N ASP A 74 5.49 -3.65 14.56
CA ASP A 74 6.33 -4.75 15.03
C ASP A 74 6.78 -4.55 16.49
N GLY A 75 7.06 -3.30 16.89
CA GLY A 75 7.53 -2.97 18.23
C GLY A 75 6.41 -2.81 19.26
N LEU A 76 5.28 -2.21 18.88
CA LEU A 76 4.22 -1.76 19.79
C LEU A 76 2.84 -2.34 19.49
N GLY A 77 2.71 -3.15 18.43
CA GLY A 77 1.45 -3.77 18.01
C GLY A 77 0.33 -2.76 17.75
N ASP A 78 -0.90 -3.19 18.03
CA ASP A 78 -2.11 -2.37 17.91
C ASP A 78 -2.01 -1.07 18.73
N TYR A 79 -1.37 -1.10 19.91
CA TYR A 79 -1.18 0.10 20.73
C TYR A 79 -0.38 1.17 19.96
N GLY A 80 0.75 0.79 19.37
CA GLY A 80 1.56 1.72 18.58
C GLY A 80 0.79 2.31 17.40
N MET A 81 0.05 1.46 16.68
CA MET A 81 -0.73 1.88 15.52
C MET A 81 -1.87 2.85 15.88
N ILE A 82 -2.53 2.64 17.02
CA ILE A 82 -3.55 3.58 17.51
C ILE A 82 -2.90 4.93 17.90
N ARG A 83 -1.72 4.90 18.52
CA ARG A 83 -1.01 6.14 18.92
C ARG A 83 -0.57 6.99 17.73
N VAL A 84 -0.28 6.38 16.58
CA VAL A 84 0.08 7.09 15.34
C VAL A 84 -1.08 7.25 14.36
N ALA A 85 -2.31 6.94 14.78
CA ALA A 85 -3.51 7.12 13.96
C ALA A 85 -3.65 8.51 13.32
N PRO A 86 -3.31 9.64 14.01
CA PRO A 86 -3.37 10.97 13.41
C PRO A 86 -2.49 11.15 12.16
N TRP A 87 -1.43 10.34 12.00
CA TRP A 87 -0.58 10.32 10.81
C TRP A 87 -0.94 9.19 9.86
N LEU A 88 -1.28 8.02 10.41
CA LEU A 88 -1.62 6.83 9.63
C LEU A 88 -2.91 7.04 8.83
N HIS A 89 -3.97 7.60 9.41
CA HIS A 89 -5.27 7.68 8.73
C HIS A 89 -5.22 8.60 7.51
N PRO A 90 -4.71 9.85 7.57
CA PRO A 90 -4.57 10.67 6.37
C PRO A 90 -3.63 10.05 5.33
N PHE A 91 -2.58 9.34 5.78
CA PHE A 91 -1.69 8.60 4.90
C PHE A 91 -2.44 7.48 4.14
N LEU A 92 -3.26 6.70 4.84
CA LEU A 92 -4.05 5.63 4.24
C LEU A 92 -5.08 6.18 3.24
N GLU A 93 -5.75 7.30 3.56
CA GLU A 93 -6.65 7.98 2.64
C GLU A 93 -5.91 8.42 1.35
N ALA A 94 -4.77 9.08 1.49
CA ALA A 94 -3.96 9.49 0.34
C ALA A 94 -3.50 8.28 -0.49
N LEU A 95 -3.13 7.17 0.15
CA LEU A 95 -2.72 5.94 -0.54
C LEU A 95 -3.91 5.29 -1.28
N MET A 96 -5.09 5.25 -0.67
CA MET A 96 -6.32 4.76 -1.30
C MET A 96 -6.66 5.57 -2.56
N ASP A 97 -6.56 6.91 -2.50
CA ASP A 97 -6.78 7.78 -3.65
C ASP A 97 -5.81 7.46 -4.80
N LYS A 98 -4.54 7.19 -4.50
CA LYS A 98 -3.53 6.82 -5.50
C LYS A 98 -3.82 5.45 -6.12
N VAL A 99 -4.28 4.48 -5.33
CA VAL A 99 -4.70 3.16 -5.82
C VAL A 99 -5.92 3.29 -6.73
N GLN A 100 -6.91 4.10 -6.36
CA GLN A 100 -8.10 4.32 -7.20
C GLN A 100 -7.77 5.06 -8.49
N ARG A 101 -6.87 6.05 -8.44
CA ARG A 101 -6.36 6.71 -9.65
C ARG A 101 -5.65 5.71 -10.57
N LEU A 102 -4.76 4.87 -10.02
CA LEU A 102 -4.07 3.83 -10.79
C LEU A 102 -5.08 2.87 -11.44
N LYS A 103 -6.06 2.39 -10.67
CA LYS A 103 -7.14 1.53 -11.16
C LYS A 103 -7.86 2.16 -12.35
N SER A 104 -8.30 3.42 -12.18
CA SER A 104 -9.04 4.16 -13.20
C SER A 104 -8.21 4.36 -14.49
N SER A 105 -6.92 4.68 -14.35
CA SER A 105 -6.02 4.81 -15.50
C SER A 105 -5.80 3.47 -16.22
N LEU A 106 -5.71 2.36 -15.49
CA LEU A 106 -5.55 1.04 -16.09
C LEU A 106 -6.85 0.56 -16.77
N ASP A 107 -8.02 0.87 -16.21
CA ASP A 107 -9.32 0.57 -16.84
C ASP A 107 -9.44 1.31 -18.17
N ALA A 108 -9.20 2.62 -18.18
CA ALA A 108 -9.22 3.43 -19.40
C ALA A 108 -8.17 2.99 -20.43
N LEU A 109 -6.99 2.54 -19.98
CA LEU A 109 -5.98 1.98 -20.87
C LEU A 109 -6.44 0.65 -21.48
N ASN A 110 -7.08 -0.22 -20.69
CA ASN A 110 -7.62 -1.48 -21.19
C ASN A 110 -8.70 -1.24 -22.25
N GLU A 111 -9.61 -0.30 -22.03
CA GLU A 111 -10.61 0.09 -23.03
C GLU A 111 -9.98 0.59 -24.34
N ALA A 112 -8.93 1.40 -24.24
CA ALA A 112 -8.20 1.88 -25.42
C ALA A 112 -7.52 0.73 -26.18
N VAL A 113 -6.93 -0.24 -25.46
CA VAL A 113 -6.34 -1.46 -26.03
C VAL A 113 -7.39 -2.32 -26.72
N ASP A 114 -8.54 -2.53 -26.10
CA ASP A 114 -9.62 -3.34 -26.67
C ASP A 114 -10.16 -2.69 -27.95
N SER A 115 -10.38 -1.38 -27.93
CA SER A 115 -10.83 -0.62 -29.10
C SER A 115 -9.86 -0.77 -30.29
N GLU A 116 -8.57 -0.50 -30.05
CA GLU A 116 -7.58 -0.36 -31.12
C GLU A 116 -7.00 -1.69 -31.61
N LEU A 117 -6.92 -2.70 -30.75
CA LEU A 117 -6.25 -3.97 -31.08
C LEU A 117 -7.22 -5.14 -31.28
N ILE A 118 -8.38 -5.14 -30.61
CA ILE A 118 -9.34 -6.24 -30.66
C ILE A 118 -10.50 -5.88 -31.58
N VAL A 119 -11.22 -4.81 -31.26
CA VAL A 119 -12.41 -4.38 -32.00
C VAL A 119 -12.04 -3.95 -33.42
N ALA A 120 -10.96 -3.21 -33.60
CA ALA A 120 -10.47 -2.84 -34.93
C ALA A 120 -10.16 -4.09 -35.78
N LYS A 121 -9.50 -5.10 -35.20
CA LYS A 121 -9.19 -6.36 -35.87
C LYS A 121 -10.46 -7.15 -36.21
N ALA A 122 -11.41 -7.24 -35.29
CA ALA A 122 -12.69 -7.91 -35.50
C ALA A 122 -13.53 -7.26 -36.60
N ARG A 123 -13.41 -5.93 -36.77
CA ARG A 123 -14.02 -5.16 -37.87
C ARG A 123 -13.28 -5.27 -39.20
N GLY A 124 -12.26 -6.13 -39.30
CA GLY A 124 -11.45 -6.30 -40.51
C GLY A 124 -10.49 -5.15 -40.80
N ARG A 125 -10.27 -4.21 -39.86
CA ARG A 125 -9.28 -3.14 -40.03
C ARG A 125 -7.87 -3.70 -39.87
N LYS A 126 -6.96 -3.27 -40.74
CA LYS A 126 -5.56 -3.65 -40.68
C LYS A 126 -4.88 -2.91 -39.52
N VAL A 127 -4.59 -3.61 -38.43
CA VAL A 127 -3.87 -3.07 -37.27
C VAL A 127 -2.42 -2.72 -37.68
N LYS A 128 -1.99 -1.49 -37.39
CA LYS A 128 -0.63 -0.99 -37.68
C LYS A 128 0.40 -1.79 -36.87
N LYS A 129 1.51 -2.19 -37.51
CA LYS A 129 2.63 -2.86 -36.84
C LYS A 129 3.52 -1.83 -36.09
N PRO A 130 4.20 -2.22 -35.00
CA PRO A 130 4.23 -3.56 -34.39
C PRO A 130 2.91 -3.88 -33.69
N CYS A 131 2.48 -5.15 -33.70
CA CYS A 131 1.23 -5.58 -33.07
C CYS A 131 1.57 -6.73 -32.11
N PRO A 132 0.99 -6.77 -30.89
CA PRO A 132 1.23 -7.86 -29.96
C PRO A 132 0.83 -9.21 -30.57
N THR A 133 1.51 -10.26 -30.12
CA THR A 133 1.09 -11.63 -30.42
C THR A 133 -0.17 -11.97 -29.61
N GLU A 134 -0.91 -12.99 -30.04
CA GLU A 134 -2.08 -13.47 -29.31
C GLU A 134 -1.74 -13.87 -27.87
N TYR A 135 -0.59 -14.51 -27.68
CA TYR A 135 -0.07 -14.83 -26.35
C TYR A 135 0.18 -13.57 -25.48
N MET A 136 0.78 -12.51 -26.06
CA MET A 136 0.98 -11.25 -25.33
C MET A 136 -0.35 -10.60 -24.94
N SER A 137 -1.32 -10.58 -25.85
CA SER A 137 -2.67 -10.04 -25.59
C SER A 137 -3.37 -10.84 -24.50
N SER A 138 -3.40 -12.18 -24.61
CA SER A 138 -4.02 -13.06 -23.60
C SER A 138 -3.39 -12.86 -22.22
N ARG A 139 -2.05 -12.77 -22.14
CA ARG A 139 -1.35 -12.50 -20.87
C ARG A 139 -1.70 -11.13 -20.30
N ALA A 140 -1.84 -10.11 -21.15
CA ALA A 140 -2.21 -8.77 -20.72
C ALA A 140 -3.63 -8.73 -20.14
N HIS A 141 -4.61 -9.35 -20.80
CA HIS A 141 -5.98 -9.45 -20.27
C HIS A 141 -6.01 -10.18 -18.93
N ALA A 142 -5.37 -11.34 -18.82
CA ALA A 142 -5.31 -12.07 -17.56
C ALA A 142 -4.62 -11.29 -16.42
N ALA A 143 -3.70 -10.36 -16.74
CA ALA A 143 -3.10 -9.48 -15.76
C ALA A 143 -4.05 -8.35 -15.35
N ILE A 144 -4.71 -7.69 -16.32
CA ILE A 144 -5.70 -6.64 -16.08
C ILE A 144 -6.89 -7.19 -15.29
N ASP A 145 -7.41 -8.36 -15.66
CA ASP A 145 -8.56 -8.97 -14.99
C ASP A 145 -8.32 -9.11 -13.49
N ARG A 146 -7.17 -9.68 -13.12
CA ARG A 146 -6.75 -9.85 -11.72
C ARG A 146 -6.46 -8.52 -11.03
N ALA A 147 -5.89 -7.56 -11.75
CA ALA A 147 -5.48 -6.30 -11.17
C ALA A 147 -6.69 -5.40 -10.84
N ILE A 148 -7.66 -5.28 -11.76
CA ILE A 148 -8.69 -4.23 -11.70
C ILE A 148 -10.13 -4.64 -12.06
N VAL A 149 -10.35 -5.69 -12.88
CA VAL A 149 -11.69 -5.99 -13.42
C VAL A 149 -12.53 -6.88 -12.51
N THR A 150 -11.94 -7.95 -11.96
CA THR A 150 -12.70 -8.93 -11.17
C THR A 150 -13.25 -8.29 -9.88
N ARG A 151 -14.34 -8.84 -9.33
CA ARG A 151 -14.90 -8.37 -8.05
C ARG A 151 -13.85 -8.34 -6.95
N ASP A 152 -13.04 -9.40 -6.87
CA ASP A 152 -11.95 -9.57 -5.91
C ASP A 152 -10.59 -9.19 -6.51
N CYS A 153 -10.57 -8.15 -7.36
CA CYS A 153 -9.32 -7.67 -7.96
C CYS A 153 -8.38 -7.05 -6.90
N HIS A 154 -7.08 -7.03 -7.21
CA HIS A 154 -6.06 -6.55 -6.30
C HIS A 154 -6.30 -5.12 -5.83
N ALA A 155 -6.77 -4.22 -6.71
CA ALA A 155 -7.04 -2.84 -6.33
C ALA A 155 -8.14 -2.73 -5.26
N ASN A 156 -9.23 -3.47 -5.40
CA ASN A 156 -10.33 -3.47 -4.43
C ASN A 156 -9.89 -4.11 -3.10
N LEU A 157 -9.18 -5.24 -3.16
CA LEU A 157 -8.66 -5.92 -1.97
C LEU A 157 -7.70 -5.01 -1.17
N LEU A 158 -6.86 -4.25 -1.87
CA LEU A 158 -5.92 -3.34 -1.24
C LEU A 158 -6.65 -2.18 -0.52
N VAL A 159 -7.65 -1.59 -1.17
CA VAL A 159 -8.49 -0.53 -0.58
C VAL A 159 -9.23 -1.04 0.65
N GLN A 160 -9.86 -2.22 0.56
CA GLN A 160 -10.51 -2.86 1.70
C GLN A 160 -9.54 -3.10 2.85
N THR A 161 -8.33 -3.58 2.56
CA THR A 161 -7.29 -3.82 3.57
C THR A 161 -6.90 -2.53 4.29
N PHE A 162 -6.85 -1.40 3.58
CA PHE A 162 -6.58 -0.10 4.20
C PHE A 162 -7.71 0.39 5.09
N ASP A 163 -8.97 0.19 4.70
CA ASP A 163 -10.13 0.51 5.54
C ASP A 163 -10.17 -0.35 6.82
N GLU A 164 -9.84 -1.64 6.70
CA GLU A 164 -9.72 -2.54 7.85
C GLU A 164 -8.59 -2.08 8.80
N LEU A 165 -7.43 -1.69 8.25
CA LEU A 165 -6.32 -1.18 9.05
C LEU A 165 -6.67 0.13 9.74
N ARG A 166 -7.38 1.03 9.06
CA ARG A 166 -7.90 2.28 9.65
C ARG A 166 -8.84 1.98 10.81
N SER A 167 -9.77 1.05 10.61
CA SER A 167 -10.72 0.62 11.64
C SER A 167 -10.00 0.00 12.85
N ARG A 168 -8.94 -0.78 12.61
CA ARG A 168 -8.11 -1.37 13.67
C ARG A 168 -7.21 -0.35 14.38
N SER A 169 -6.87 0.77 13.75
CA SER A 169 -6.05 1.82 14.37
C SER A 169 -6.89 2.95 14.95
N ALA A 170 -8.22 2.80 15.01
CA ALA A 170 -9.13 3.82 15.52
C ALA A 170 -8.86 4.13 17.01
N PRO A 171 -8.74 5.42 17.42
CA PRO A 171 -8.50 5.83 18.81
C PRO A 171 -9.48 5.24 19.83
N GLU A 172 -10.71 4.97 19.41
CA GLU A 172 -11.79 4.38 20.21
C GLU A 172 -11.47 2.95 20.66
N ARG A 173 -10.50 2.28 20.01
CA ARG A 173 -10.01 0.96 20.45
C ARG A 173 -9.03 1.05 21.61
N LEU A 174 -8.44 2.22 21.89
CA LEU A 174 -7.40 2.37 22.92
C LEU A 174 -7.84 1.92 24.31
N PRO A 175 -9.05 2.27 24.80
CA PRO A 175 -9.51 1.80 26.11
C PRO A 175 -9.52 0.27 26.23
N HIS A 176 -10.00 -0.43 25.21
CA HIS A 176 -10.06 -1.90 25.16
C HIS A 176 -8.65 -2.52 25.17
N VAL A 177 -7.70 -1.91 24.46
CA VAL A 177 -6.29 -2.36 24.45
C VAL A 177 -5.64 -2.16 25.83
N VAL A 178 -5.91 -1.02 26.47
CA VAL A 178 -5.39 -0.72 27.82
C VAL A 178 -6.00 -1.65 28.88
N GLU A 179 -7.30 -1.93 28.79
CA GLU A 179 -8.00 -2.89 29.66
C GLU A 179 -7.41 -4.30 29.52
N GLY A 180 -7.27 -4.79 28.29
CA GLY A 180 -6.65 -6.11 28.05
C GLY A 180 -5.20 -6.20 28.55
N LEU A 181 -4.42 -5.12 28.43
CA LEU A 181 -3.07 -5.05 29.01
C LEU A 181 -3.11 -5.07 30.54
N SER A 182 -4.03 -4.33 31.15
CA SER A 182 -4.22 -4.31 32.60
C SER A 182 -4.57 -5.70 33.14
N ASP A 183 -5.52 -6.39 32.50
CA ASP A 183 -5.93 -7.75 32.88
C ASP A 183 -4.77 -8.74 32.74
N ALA A 184 -4.01 -8.68 31.64
CA ALA A 184 -2.84 -9.52 31.44
C ALA A 184 -1.78 -9.28 32.52
N CYS A 185 -1.53 -8.02 32.89
CA CYS A 185 -0.63 -7.67 33.98
C CYS A 185 -1.10 -8.22 35.33
N LEU A 186 -2.41 -8.13 35.64
CA LEU A 186 -2.99 -8.68 36.87
C LEU A 186 -2.88 -10.21 36.90
N GLN A 187 -3.17 -10.89 35.80
CA GLN A 187 -3.02 -12.34 35.67
C GLN A 187 -1.56 -12.77 35.83
N LEU A 188 -0.63 -12.07 35.18
CA LEU A 188 0.80 -12.34 35.33
C LEU A 188 1.24 -12.16 36.79
N GLN A 189 0.82 -11.08 37.44
CA GLN A 189 1.11 -10.85 38.85
C GLN A 189 0.59 -12.00 39.73
N ALA A 190 -0.64 -12.46 39.49
CA ALA A 190 -1.22 -13.59 40.22
C ALA A 190 -0.44 -14.89 40.01
N VAL A 191 0.03 -15.16 38.79
CA VAL A 191 0.88 -16.33 38.50
C VAL A 191 2.22 -16.23 39.21
N LEU A 192 2.90 -15.08 39.13
CA LEU A 192 4.22 -14.87 39.73
C LEU A 192 4.19 -14.91 41.28
N THR A 193 3.04 -14.60 41.88
CA THR A 193 2.85 -14.73 43.34
C THR A 193 2.26 -16.09 43.76
N SER A 194 1.88 -16.96 42.81
CA SER A 194 1.25 -18.24 43.13
C SER A 194 2.21 -19.22 43.84
N PRO A 195 1.71 -20.07 44.76
CA PRO A 195 2.52 -21.11 45.39
C PRO A 195 3.12 -22.09 44.37
N GLN A 196 2.40 -22.39 43.29
CA GLN A 196 2.86 -23.33 42.26
C GLN A 196 4.05 -22.78 41.47
N PHE A 197 4.08 -21.46 41.20
CA PHE A 197 5.23 -20.81 40.59
C PHE A 197 6.41 -20.78 41.56
N ARG A 198 6.18 -20.35 42.82
CA ARG A 198 7.21 -20.28 43.86
C ARG A 198 7.88 -21.63 44.14
N ALA A 199 7.11 -22.71 44.21
CA ALA A 199 7.64 -24.06 44.36
C ALA A 199 8.59 -24.50 43.23
N ARG A 200 8.49 -23.89 42.03
CA ARG A 200 9.34 -24.20 40.87
C ARG A 200 10.56 -23.30 40.77
N VAL A 201 10.44 -22.01 41.08
CA VAL A 201 11.55 -21.06 41.00
C VAL A 201 12.43 -21.02 42.26
N GLY A 202 11.92 -21.53 43.38
CA GLY A 202 12.59 -21.58 44.67
C GLY A 202 12.61 -20.23 45.42
N ASP A 203 13.16 -20.26 46.62
CA ASP A 203 13.14 -19.13 47.57
C ASP A 203 14.07 -17.96 47.16
N THR A 204 14.92 -18.16 46.15
CA THR A 204 15.81 -17.11 45.61
C THR A 204 15.08 -16.09 44.73
N PHE A 205 13.84 -16.36 44.33
CA PHE A 205 13.06 -15.42 43.53
C PHE A 205 12.56 -14.27 44.41
N PRO A 206 12.84 -13.00 44.05
CA PRO A 206 12.50 -11.87 44.90
C PRO A 206 10.98 -11.66 44.98
N ASP A 207 10.53 -11.03 46.07
CA ASP A 207 9.15 -10.56 46.16
C ASP A 207 8.93 -9.38 45.23
N LEU A 208 8.01 -9.58 44.28
CA LEU A 208 7.66 -8.57 43.30
C LEU A 208 6.69 -7.56 43.88
N ARG A 209 6.92 -6.27 43.57
CA ARG A 209 5.97 -5.21 43.91
C ARG A 209 4.74 -5.27 42.98
N PRO A 210 3.55 -4.88 43.45
CA PRO A 210 2.38 -4.76 42.59
C PRO A 210 2.61 -3.78 41.44
N ILE A 211 2.11 -4.10 40.25
CA ILE A 211 2.40 -3.36 39.00
C ILE A 211 1.92 -1.89 39.09
N GLY A 212 0.87 -1.59 39.84
CA GLY A 212 0.37 -0.23 40.06
C GLY A 212 1.15 0.64 41.07
N SER A 213 2.21 0.12 41.69
CA SER A 213 2.97 0.84 42.73
C SER A 213 4.21 1.59 42.21
N VAL A 214 4.50 1.50 40.91
CA VAL A 214 5.68 2.14 40.31
C VAL A 214 5.37 3.61 39.98
N PRO A 215 6.10 4.59 40.52
CA PRO A 215 5.94 6.00 40.16
C PRO A 215 6.27 6.18 38.66
N GLY A 216 5.27 6.60 37.88
CA GLY A 216 5.37 6.71 36.40
C GLY A 216 4.67 5.60 35.61
N GLY A 217 4.23 4.52 36.28
CA GLY A 217 3.51 3.39 35.69
C GLY A 217 1.99 3.58 35.62
N ASN A 218 1.49 4.82 35.52
CA ASN A 218 0.06 5.04 35.35
C ASN A 218 -0.30 4.62 33.91
N LEU A 219 -0.85 3.41 33.74
CA LEU A 219 -1.42 2.95 32.48
C LEU A 219 -2.47 3.95 31.94
N SER A 220 -3.11 4.72 32.82
CA SER A 220 -4.00 5.82 32.48
C SER A 220 -3.31 6.96 31.71
N ALA A 221 -2.01 7.17 31.90
CA ALA A 221 -1.23 8.15 31.13
C ALA A 221 -0.93 7.66 29.70
N LEU A 222 -0.91 6.33 29.46
CA LEU A 222 -0.82 5.72 28.13
C LEU A 222 -2.12 5.86 27.33
N ALA A 223 -3.23 6.22 27.98
CA ALA A 223 -4.49 6.51 27.30
C ALA A 223 -4.60 7.98 26.84
N ALA A 224 -3.70 8.87 27.28
CA ALA A 224 -3.74 10.27 26.88
C ALA A 224 -3.36 10.42 25.39
N PRO A 225 -4.13 11.17 24.58
CA PRO A 225 -3.81 11.40 23.18
C PRO A 225 -2.44 12.07 23.03
N VAL A 226 -1.69 11.68 22.00
CA VAL A 226 -0.49 12.44 21.59
C VAL A 226 -1.01 13.77 21.04
N ALA A 227 -0.63 14.87 21.67
CA ALA A 227 -0.94 16.23 21.20
C ALA A 227 -0.11 16.59 19.96
#